data_AF-A0A8H7VEC2-F1
#
_entry.id   AF-A0A8H7VEC2-F1
#
_cell.length_a   1.000
_cell.length_b   1.000
_cell.length_c   1.000
_cell.angle_alpha   90.00
_cell.angle_beta   90.00
_cell.angle_gamma   90.00
#
_symmetry.space_group_name_H-M   'P 1'
#
loop_
_entity.id
_entity.type
_entity.pdbx_description
1 polymer ?
#
loop_
_entity_poly.entity_id
_entity_poly.type
_entity_poly.pdbx_seq_one_letter_code
_entity_poly.pdbx_strand_id
1 'polypeptide(L)'
;MVELSFKTQTYAVTGISIACLLTLWMMSSSNTKVALVLETTNDVPDQSTDILYQQFPKDKKLCSSDGFNKGKWVHQSIGLESQNIDGMNNFVGYHCNWDFPHRCYRRPQPEFNRSKSIIDYTWQPDDCMVLPYRARDFSKHLSENPLLLVGDSITQLMFESMWCLLGQDLTSQNKDTQLSGGDSSMWASQLVHRELEYQDPAKITVAYIRSDYLVKLDDFSLIKPNEGEGYQIGVGSNFPWVHAIPRFKYIMINTGPHWHPDLKWGPNKDRKELLQAFKKGMTKVFEYLKEHVKADQRVWVRSTPYGHAKCSQYTTPSSSIITPTGQKGEYEWDMFEQFDFVWKDLIEKENDERFQFFNVSISNYRGDAHSQPDSDCLHTCLPGPVDDWNKFFYHQVTKLVVDQINNA
;
A
#
# COMPACT_ATOMS: atom_id res chain seq x y z
N MET A 1 -55.22 55.82 -13.96
CA MET A 1 -55.09 54.90 -12.81
C MET A 1 -53.84 54.01 -12.92
N VAL A 2 -52.68 54.54 -13.33
CA VAL A 2 -51.39 53.81 -13.33
C VAL A 2 -50.29 54.58 -12.59
N GLU A 3 -50.41 55.90 -12.41
CA GLU A 3 -49.41 56.70 -11.68
C GLU A 3 -49.52 56.68 -10.14
N LEU A 4 -50.65 56.24 -9.56
CA LEU A 4 -50.77 56.14 -8.10
C LEU A 4 -50.16 54.86 -7.50
N SER A 5 -49.76 53.87 -8.32
CA SER A 5 -49.21 52.59 -7.83
C SER A 5 -47.69 52.63 -7.62
N PHE A 6 -46.96 53.49 -8.35
CA PHE A 6 -45.49 53.50 -8.27
C PHE A 6 -44.96 54.24 -7.05
N LYS A 7 -45.58 55.35 -6.63
CA LYS A 7 -45.11 56.12 -5.47
C LYS A 7 -45.19 55.31 -4.16
N THR A 8 -46.24 54.53 -3.96
CA THR A 8 -46.44 53.75 -2.73
C THR A 8 -45.42 52.61 -2.58
N GLN A 9 -44.95 52.03 -3.68
CA GLN A 9 -43.88 51.01 -3.67
C GLN A 9 -42.49 51.61 -3.39
N THR A 10 -42.19 52.81 -3.88
CA THR A 10 -40.88 53.44 -3.65
C THR A 10 -40.68 53.86 -2.19
N TYR A 11 -41.74 54.31 -1.50
CA TYR A 11 -41.68 54.64 -0.07
C TYR A 11 -41.56 53.40 0.83
N ALA A 12 -42.12 52.26 0.42
CA ALA A 12 -42.00 51.01 1.17
C ALA A 12 -40.59 50.41 1.12
N VAL A 13 -39.94 50.43 -0.06
CA VAL A 13 -38.58 49.87 -0.22
C VAL A 13 -37.52 50.76 0.45
N THR A 14 -37.67 52.10 0.37
CA THR A 14 -36.74 53.03 1.04
C THR A 14 -36.87 53.00 2.57
N GLY A 15 -38.08 52.79 3.11
CA GLY A 15 -38.29 52.65 4.56
C GLY A 15 -37.64 51.40 5.16
N ILE A 16 -37.69 50.25 4.46
CA ILE A 16 -37.10 48.99 4.93
C ILE A 16 -35.57 49.05 4.91
N SER A 17 -34.96 49.67 3.89
CA SER A 17 -33.49 49.80 3.82
C SER A 17 -32.92 50.69 4.93
N ILE A 18 -33.61 51.76 5.33
CA ILE A 18 -33.17 52.64 6.42
C ILE A 18 -33.32 51.94 7.78
N ALA A 19 -34.38 51.16 7.99
CA ALA A 19 -34.55 50.37 9.21
C ALA A 19 -33.47 49.30 9.38
N CYS A 20 -33.12 48.57 8.29
CA CYS A 20 -32.04 47.59 8.31
C CYS A 20 -30.66 48.20 8.61
N LEU A 21 -30.36 49.37 8.02
CA LEU A 21 -29.11 50.08 8.27
C LEU A 21 -29.02 50.63 9.70
N LEU A 22 -30.12 51.11 10.27
CA LEU A 22 -30.18 51.52 11.68
C LEU A 22 -30.03 50.34 12.65
N THR A 23 -30.60 49.17 12.35
CA THR A 23 -30.39 47.96 13.16
C THR A 23 -28.94 47.46 13.12
N LEU A 24 -28.29 47.52 11.95
CA LEU A 24 -26.89 47.15 11.81
C LEU A 24 -25.96 48.15 12.53
N TRP A 25 -26.29 49.44 12.51
CA TRP A 25 -25.55 50.47 13.25
C TRP A 25 -25.75 50.36 14.78
N MET A 26 -26.97 50.04 15.24
CA MET A 26 -27.24 49.76 16.65
C MET A 26 -26.51 48.50 17.15
N MET A 27 -26.43 47.44 16.33
CA MET A 27 -25.65 46.24 16.66
C MET A 27 -24.14 46.47 16.62
N SER A 28 -23.66 47.38 15.77
CA SER A 28 -22.23 47.77 15.70
C SER A 28 -21.81 48.71 16.84
N SER A 29 -22.75 49.44 17.45
CA SER A 29 -22.46 50.43 18.51
C SER A 29 -22.67 49.90 19.93
N SER A 30 -23.27 48.72 20.09
CA SER A 30 -23.29 47.99 21.35
C SER A 30 -21.92 47.37 21.65
N ASN A 31 -20.99 48.23 22.09
CA ASN A 31 -19.71 47.87 22.70
C ASN A 31 -19.95 47.18 24.05
N THR A 32 -20.46 45.95 24.02
CA THR A 32 -20.49 45.10 25.21
C THR A 32 -19.13 44.44 25.31
N LYS A 33 -18.23 45.06 26.09
CA LYS A 33 -16.99 44.42 26.52
C LYS A 33 -17.36 43.21 27.37
N VAL A 34 -17.52 42.05 26.73
CA VAL A 34 -17.38 40.78 27.42
C VAL A 34 -15.90 40.64 27.72
N ALA A 35 -15.53 40.90 28.97
CA ALA A 35 -14.23 40.52 29.48
C ALA A 35 -14.17 39.00 29.46
N LEU A 36 -13.62 38.45 28.37
CA LEU A 36 -13.07 37.10 28.39
C LEU A 36 -11.92 37.14 29.38
N VAL A 37 -12.16 36.56 30.55
CA VAL A 37 -11.10 36.15 31.46
C VAL A 37 -10.18 35.25 30.61
N LEU A 38 -9.01 35.77 30.25
CA LEU A 38 -7.90 34.93 29.85
C LEU A 38 -7.54 34.13 31.10
N GLU A 39 -8.12 32.94 31.23
CA GLU A 39 -7.39 31.86 31.85
C GLU A 39 -6.15 31.68 30.99
N THR A 40 -5.01 32.12 31.51
CA THR A 40 -3.71 31.67 31.03
C THR A 40 -3.65 30.17 31.34
N THR A 41 -4.24 29.36 30.48
CA THR A 41 -3.73 28.02 30.29
C THR A 41 -2.30 28.23 29.83
N ASN A 42 -1.36 27.65 30.56
CA ASN A 42 -0.04 27.40 30.00
C ASN A 42 -0.28 26.46 28.83
N ASP A 43 -0.61 27.00 27.66
CA ASP A 43 -0.51 26.29 26.38
C ASP A 43 0.98 26.08 26.15
N VAL A 44 1.48 25.02 26.79
CA VAL A 44 2.58 24.24 26.25
C VAL A 44 2.16 23.93 24.81
N PRO A 45 3.00 24.22 23.78
CA PRO A 45 2.65 23.88 22.42
C PRO A 45 2.30 22.41 22.38
N ASP A 46 1.06 22.10 21.97
CA ASP A 46 0.62 20.72 21.75
C ASP A 46 1.65 20.09 20.81
N GLN A 47 2.46 19.16 21.34
CA GLN A 47 3.41 18.42 20.54
C GLN A 47 2.58 17.72 19.48
N SER A 48 2.69 18.17 18.22
CA SER A 48 1.83 17.69 17.14
C SER A 48 1.89 16.17 17.08
N THR A 49 0.90 15.50 17.66
CA THR A 49 0.79 14.06 17.63
C THR A 49 0.65 13.67 16.16
N ASP A 50 1.44 12.70 15.70
CA ASP A 50 1.35 12.17 14.33
C ASP A 50 -0.13 11.91 13.97
N ILE A 51 -0.55 12.20 12.74
CA ILE A 51 -1.94 12.07 12.28
C ILE A 51 -2.49 10.63 12.41
N LEU A 52 -1.59 9.65 12.43
CA LEU A 52 -1.95 8.24 12.67
C LEU A 52 -2.18 7.93 14.15
N TYR A 53 -1.70 8.77 15.07
CA TYR A 53 -1.97 8.60 16.50
C TYR A 53 -3.47 8.65 16.76
N GLN A 54 -3.95 7.64 17.47
CA GLN A 54 -5.31 7.56 17.94
C GLN A 54 -5.32 6.66 19.17
N GLN A 55 -6.15 7.00 20.15
CA GLN A 55 -6.30 6.18 21.33
C GLN A 55 -7.15 4.94 20.99
N PHE A 56 -6.61 3.76 21.27
CA PHE A 56 -7.33 2.51 21.05
C PHE A 56 -7.85 1.91 22.37
N PRO A 57 -8.96 1.15 22.33
CA PRO A 57 -9.48 0.48 23.51
C PRO A 57 -8.44 -0.47 24.10
N LYS A 58 -8.07 -0.26 25.38
CA LYS A 58 -7.03 -1.06 26.08
C LYS A 58 -7.42 -2.54 26.21
N ASP A 59 -8.70 -2.87 26.08
CA ASP A 59 -9.25 -4.22 26.14
C ASP A 59 -9.13 -4.99 24.81
N LYS A 60 -8.77 -4.33 23.71
CA LYS A 60 -8.66 -4.96 22.38
C LYS A 60 -7.19 -5.23 22.01
N LYS A 61 -6.89 -6.50 21.76
CA LYS A 61 -5.59 -6.94 21.24
C LYS A 61 -5.47 -6.59 19.75
N LEU A 62 -4.58 -5.67 19.41
CA LEU A 62 -4.22 -5.39 18.02
C LEU A 62 -3.44 -6.56 17.41
N CYS A 63 -3.67 -6.83 16.12
CA CYS A 63 -2.97 -7.89 15.42
C CYS A 63 -1.44 -7.66 15.38
N SER A 64 -0.69 -8.76 15.38
CA SER A 64 0.68 -8.78 14.86
C SER A 64 0.66 -9.21 13.39
N SER A 65 1.83 -9.21 12.74
CA SER A 65 1.99 -9.77 11.39
C SER A 65 1.40 -11.18 11.28
N ASP A 66 1.78 -12.09 12.18
CA ASP A 66 1.22 -13.45 12.18
C ASP A 66 -0.23 -13.50 12.70
N GLY A 67 -0.60 -12.58 13.58
CA GLY A 67 -1.95 -12.53 14.17
C GLY A 67 -3.03 -12.32 13.09
N PHE A 68 -2.83 -11.38 12.18
CA PHE A 68 -3.82 -11.17 11.12
C PHE A 68 -3.81 -12.27 10.05
N ASN A 69 -2.88 -13.24 10.04
CA ASN A 69 -2.91 -14.39 9.11
C ASN A 69 -3.71 -15.59 9.65
N LYS A 70 -4.26 -15.49 10.87
CA LYS A 70 -5.15 -16.48 11.47
C LYS A 70 -6.58 -15.96 11.47
N GLY A 71 -7.46 -16.63 10.76
CA GLY A 71 -8.80 -16.13 10.51
C GLY A 71 -9.49 -16.89 9.38
N LYS A 72 -10.53 -16.25 8.84
CA LYS A 72 -11.30 -16.78 7.71
C LYS A 72 -11.83 -15.67 6.82
N TRP A 73 -12.00 -16.00 5.54
CA TRP A 73 -12.76 -15.17 4.62
C TRP A 73 -14.25 -15.34 4.88
N VAL A 74 -14.94 -14.23 5.11
CA VAL A 74 -16.38 -14.20 5.35
C VAL A 74 -17.06 -13.52 4.17
N HIS A 75 -18.06 -14.18 3.61
CA HIS A 75 -18.89 -13.60 2.57
C HIS A 75 -19.80 -12.50 3.16
N GLN A 76 -19.58 -11.27 2.73
CA GLN A 76 -20.35 -10.08 3.04
C GLN A 76 -20.62 -9.36 1.73
N SER A 77 -21.83 -9.55 1.18
CA SER A 77 -22.14 -8.95 -0.12
C SER A 77 -22.10 -7.43 -0.05
N ILE A 78 -21.46 -6.82 -1.04
CA ILE A 78 -21.32 -5.37 -1.14
C ILE A 78 -22.61 -4.67 -1.62
N GLY A 79 -23.64 -5.44 -2.00
CA GLY A 79 -24.95 -4.91 -2.40
C GLY A 79 -24.98 -4.13 -3.72
N LEU A 80 -23.91 -4.17 -4.54
CA LEU A 80 -23.89 -3.51 -5.84
C LEU A 80 -24.81 -4.24 -6.85
N GLU A 81 -25.79 -3.51 -7.39
CA GLU A 81 -26.55 -3.91 -8.58
C GLU A 81 -25.66 -3.93 -9.83
N SER A 82 -26.16 -4.49 -10.95
CA SER A 82 -25.38 -4.85 -12.15
C SER A 82 -24.38 -3.77 -12.64
N GLN A 83 -23.26 -4.23 -13.22
CA GLN A 83 -22.18 -3.45 -13.88
C GLN A 83 -22.13 -1.95 -13.58
N ASN A 84 -21.69 -1.61 -12.36
CA ASN A 84 -21.43 -0.24 -11.96
C ASN A 84 -19.97 -0.08 -11.52
N ILE A 85 -19.11 0.34 -12.46
CA ILE A 85 -17.68 0.58 -12.21
C ILE A 85 -17.49 1.68 -11.15
N ASP A 86 -18.30 2.74 -11.21
CA ASP A 86 -18.22 3.83 -10.23
C ASP A 86 -18.70 3.37 -8.85
N GLY A 87 -19.72 2.52 -8.80
CA GLY A 87 -20.16 1.84 -7.58
C GLY A 87 -19.05 0.99 -6.95
N MET A 88 -18.30 0.26 -7.77
CA MET A 88 -17.13 -0.51 -7.33
C MET A 88 -16.05 0.40 -6.74
N ASN A 89 -15.71 1.49 -7.45
CA ASN A 89 -14.73 2.47 -6.98
C ASN A 89 -15.16 3.12 -5.67
N ASN A 90 -16.40 3.56 -5.58
CA ASN A 90 -16.95 4.23 -4.40
C ASN A 90 -17.00 3.31 -3.18
N PHE A 91 -17.38 2.04 -3.37
CA PHE A 91 -17.44 1.07 -2.28
C PHE A 91 -16.05 0.78 -1.69
N VAL A 92 -15.04 0.58 -2.55
CA VAL A 92 -13.67 0.28 -2.10
C VAL A 92 -12.90 1.55 -1.68
N GLY A 93 -13.31 2.72 -2.17
CA GLY A 93 -12.58 3.98 -2.01
C GLY A 93 -11.46 4.19 -3.03
N TYR A 94 -11.52 3.51 -4.17
CA TYR A 94 -10.52 3.56 -5.22
C TYR A 94 -10.58 4.85 -6.03
N HIS A 95 -9.43 5.53 -6.14
CA HIS A 95 -9.22 6.70 -6.99
C HIS A 95 -7.99 6.47 -7.88
N CYS A 96 -8.13 5.56 -8.86
CA CYS A 96 -7.01 5.17 -9.73
C CYS A 96 -6.89 6.12 -10.93
N ASN A 97 -5.86 6.98 -10.95
CA ASN A 97 -5.57 7.88 -12.08
C ASN A 97 -4.90 7.16 -13.27
N TRP A 98 -4.54 5.89 -13.12
CA TRP A 98 -3.92 5.05 -14.14
C TRP A 98 -4.76 3.80 -14.43
N ASP A 99 -4.68 3.31 -15.67
CA ASP A 99 -5.43 2.11 -16.10
C ASP A 99 -4.53 0.86 -16.02
N PHE A 100 -4.40 0.32 -14.81
CA PHE A 100 -3.67 -0.93 -14.59
C PHE A 100 -4.43 -2.12 -15.15
N PRO A 101 -3.75 -3.10 -15.79
CA PRO A 101 -4.40 -4.28 -16.34
C PRO A 101 -5.08 -5.16 -15.27
N HIS A 102 -4.64 -5.06 -14.01
CA HIS A 102 -5.19 -5.80 -12.88
C HIS A 102 -6.54 -5.26 -12.39
N ARG A 103 -7.04 -4.13 -12.91
CA ARG A 103 -8.39 -3.59 -12.63
C ARG A 103 -9.48 -4.41 -13.32
N CYS A 104 -9.60 -5.69 -12.96
CA CYS A 104 -10.45 -6.68 -13.63
C CYS A 104 -11.91 -6.25 -13.75
N TYR A 105 -12.43 -5.49 -12.78
CA TYR A 105 -13.79 -4.96 -12.79
C TYR A 105 -14.07 -3.95 -13.91
N ARG A 106 -13.06 -3.50 -14.65
CA ARG A 106 -13.24 -2.67 -15.86
C ARG A 106 -13.43 -3.49 -17.13
N ARG A 107 -13.20 -4.80 -17.06
CA ARG A 107 -13.39 -5.70 -18.18
C ARG A 107 -14.88 -6.02 -18.37
N PRO A 108 -15.33 -6.33 -19.59
CA PRO A 108 -16.71 -6.72 -19.87
C PRO A 108 -17.14 -7.99 -19.10
N GLN A 109 -18.44 -8.32 -19.13
CA GLN A 109 -18.90 -9.61 -18.59
C GLN A 109 -18.20 -10.80 -19.27
N PRO A 110 -17.99 -11.91 -18.56
CA PRO A 110 -18.38 -12.18 -17.16
C PRO A 110 -17.40 -11.67 -16.09
N GLU A 111 -16.32 -11.00 -16.48
CA GLU A 111 -15.22 -10.63 -15.58
C GLU A 111 -15.60 -9.55 -14.56
N PHE A 112 -16.52 -8.65 -14.91
CA PHE A 112 -17.08 -7.71 -13.92
C PHE A 112 -17.72 -8.46 -12.75
N ASN A 113 -18.59 -9.45 -13.05
CA ASN A 113 -19.29 -10.21 -12.01
C ASN A 113 -18.31 -11.01 -11.16
N ARG A 114 -17.27 -11.60 -11.77
CA ARG A 114 -16.20 -12.29 -11.01
C ARG A 114 -15.46 -11.32 -10.07
N SER A 115 -15.11 -10.14 -10.56
CA SER A 115 -14.45 -9.09 -9.77
C SER A 115 -15.33 -8.61 -8.61
N LYS A 116 -16.65 -8.51 -8.83
CA LYS A 116 -17.61 -8.25 -7.77
C LYS A 116 -17.59 -9.36 -6.71
N SER A 117 -17.71 -10.62 -7.12
CA SER A 117 -17.68 -11.77 -6.20
C SER A 117 -16.39 -11.84 -5.38
N ILE A 118 -15.24 -11.45 -5.95
CA ILE A 118 -13.96 -11.39 -5.24
C ILE A 118 -14.02 -10.46 -4.03
N ILE A 119 -14.68 -9.31 -4.15
CA ILE A 119 -14.76 -8.33 -3.06
C ILE A 119 -16.00 -8.48 -2.17
N ASP A 120 -16.89 -9.41 -2.49
CA ASP A 120 -17.92 -9.87 -1.56
C ASP A 120 -17.32 -10.66 -0.38
N TYR A 121 -15.99 -10.85 -0.31
CA TYR A 121 -15.30 -11.51 0.79
C TYR A 121 -14.41 -10.54 1.57
N THR A 122 -14.59 -10.52 2.89
CA THR A 122 -13.75 -9.76 3.82
C THR A 122 -13.01 -10.72 4.76
N TRP A 123 -11.74 -10.46 5.00
CA TRP A 123 -10.95 -11.24 5.95
C TRP A 123 -11.31 -10.87 7.39
N GLN A 124 -11.60 -11.89 8.21
CA GLN A 124 -11.87 -11.73 9.64
C GLN A 124 -10.82 -12.50 10.45
N PRO A 125 -9.90 -11.80 11.16
CA PRO A 125 -8.97 -12.44 12.08
C PRO A 125 -9.69 -13.12 13.27
N ASP A 126 -9.09 -14.17 13.82
CA ASP A 126 -9.70 -14.97 14.89
C ASP A 126 -9.66 -14.31 16.28
N ASP A 127 -8.50 -13.80 16.69
CA ASP A 127 -8.23 -13.41 18.09
C ASP A 127 -7.69 -11.98 18.24
N CYS A 128 -7.69 -11.19 17.17
CA CYS A 128 -7.11 -9.86 17.15
C CYS A 128 -7.89 -8.89 16.28
N MET A 129 -7.67 -7.59 16.52
CA MET A 129 -8.31 -6.51 15.78
C MET A 129 -7.32 -5.87 14.79
N VAL A 130 -7.74 -5.76 13.53
CA VAL A 130 -7.10 -4.91 12.53
C VAL A 130 -7.73 -3.51 12.61
N LEU A 131 -6.92 -2.48 12.40
CA LEU A 131 -7.37 -1.10 12.51
C LEU A 131 -8.19 -0.70 11.29
N PRO A 132 -9.29 0.07 11.46
CA PRO A 132 -10.01 0.63 10.33
C PRO A 132 -9.08 1.48 9.46
N TYR A 133 -9.07 1.19 8.16
CA TYR A 133 -8.20 1.87 7.20
C TYR A 133 -8.66 3.32 6.98
N ARG A 134 -7.76 4.29 7.22
CA ARG A 134 -8.00 5.72 6.97
C ARG A 134 -7.06 6.22 5.88
N ALA A 135 -7.52 6.17 4.63
CA ALA A 135 -6.71 6.47 3.45
C ALA A 135 -6.07 7.87 3.50
N ARG A 136 -6.82 8.91 3.87
CA ARG A 136 -6.33 10.30 3.93
C ARG A 136 -5.27 10.53 5.00
N ASP A 137 -5.44 9.91 6.16
CA ASP A 137 -4.46 10.04 7.24
C ASP A 137 -3.18 9.28 6.88
N PHE A 138 -3.33 8.15 6.18
CA PHE A 138 -2.18 7.40 5.71
C PHE A 138 -1.41 8.11 4.59
N SER A 139 -2.11 8.67 3.60
CA SER A 139 -1.46 9.45 2.53
C SER A 139 -0.71 10.66 3.12
N LYS A 140 -1.31 11.35 4.09
CA LYS A 140 -0.69 12.48 4.79
C LYS A 140 0.52 12.04 5.61
N HIS A 141 0.42 10.94 6.34
CA HIS A 141 1.55 10.42 7.10
C HIS A 141 2.72 10.02 6.19
N LEU A 142 2.44 9.31 5.09
CA LEU A 142 3.47 8.91 4.13
C LEU A 142 4.09 10.10 3.38
N SER A 143 3.42 11.26 3.32
CA SER A 143 4.01 12.47 2.72
C SER A 143 5.21 12.99 3.52
N GLU A 144 5.26 12.70 4.82
CA GLU A 144 6.38 13.02 5.71
C GLU A 144 7.27 11.80 6.00
N ASN A 145 6.71 10.59 5.90
CA ASN A 145 7.36 9.31 6.17
C ASN A 145 7.30 8.38 4.93
N PRO A 146 8.12 8.64 3.89
CA PRO A 146 7.89 8.01 2.59
C PRO A 146 8.18 6.52 2.55
N LEU A 147 7.42 5.80 1.71
CA LEU A 147 7.51 4.36 1.51
C LEU A 147 8.20 3.99 0.19
N LEU A 148 9.18 3.09 0.26
CA LEU A 148 9.77 2.42 -0.89
C LEU A 148 9.33 0.96 -0.96
N LEU A 149 8.77 0.56 -2.09
CA LEU A 149 8.47 -0.83 -2.45
C LEU A 149 9.55 -1.31 -3.43
N VAL A 150 10.22 -2.42 -3.13
CA VAL A 150 11.23 -3.02 -4.01
C VAL A 150 10.95 -4.49 -4.21
N GLY A 151 10.92 -4.93 -5.46
CA GLY A 151 10.80 -6.34 -5.77
C GLY A 151 10.25 -6.61 -7.15
N ASP A 152 9.70 -7.81 -7.31
CA ASP A 152 9.12 -8.32 -8.55
C ASP A 152 7.74 -7.73 -8.90
N SER A 153 7.08 -8.34 -9.90
CA SER A 153 5.74 -7.96 -10.35
C SER A 153 4.62 -8.15 -9.32
N ILE A 154 4.83 -8.96 -8.28
CA ILE A 154 3.88 -9.07 -7.16
C ILE A 154 4.02 -7.87 -6.23
N THR A 155 5.24 -7.33 -6.10
CA THR A 155 5.46 -6.03 -5.45
C THR A 155 4.84 -4.89 -6.25
N GLN A 156 4.92 -4.94 -7.58
CA GLN A 156 4.22 -3.99 -8.44
C GLN A 156 2.70 -4.04 -8.17
N LEU A 157 2.11 -5.23 -8.07
CA LEU A 157 0.68 -5.38 -7.78
C LEU A 157 0.27 -4.72 -6.45
N MET A 158 1.11 -4.84 -5.41
CA MET A 158 0.92 -4.13 -4.14
C MET A 158 0.98 -2.60 -4.30
N PHE A 159 1.94 -2.12 -5.10
CA PHE A 159 2.05 -0.69 -5.43
C PHE A 159 0.84 -0.16 -6.22
N GLU A 160 0.34 -0.91 -7.21
CA GLU A 160 -0.84 -0.54 -8.00
C GLU A 160 -2.10 -0.43 -7.13
N SER A 161 -2.30 -1.38 -6.21
CA SER A 161 -3.37 -1.31 -5.19
C SER A 161 -3.20 -0.08 -4.29
N MET A 162 -1.98 0.18 -3.81
CA MET A 162 -1.70 1.34 -2.94
C MET A 162 -1.98 2.66 -3.66
N TRP A 163 -1.59 2.75 -4.94
CA TRP A 163 -1.88 3.92 -5.77
C TRP A 163 -3.39 4.15 -5.83
N CYS A 164 -4.17 3.11 -6.14
CA CYS A 164 -5.62 3.21 -6.20
C CYS A 164 -6.26 3.62 -4.86
N LEU A 165 -5.83 3.01 -3.75
CA LEU A 165 -6.36 3.30 -2.41
C LEU A 165 -6.05 4.73 -1.94
N LEU A 166 -4.90 5.28 -2.34
CA LEU A 166 -4.44 6.61 -1.92
C LEU A 166 -4.60 7.70 -3.00
N GLY A 167 -5.10 7.36 -4.19
CA GLY A 167 -5.05 8.25 -5.35
C GLY A 167 -5.97 9.48 -5.30
N GLN A 168 -6.82 9.58 -4.28
CA GLN A 168 -7.52 10.81 -3.94
C GLN A 168 -6.53 11.92 -3.58
N ASP A 169 -5.46 11.58 -2.85
CA ASP A 169 -4.48 12.53 -2.34
C ASP A 169 -3.11 12.40 -3.01
N LEU A 170 -2.86 11.30 -3.71
CA LEU A 170 -1.60 11.07 -4.43
C LEU A 170 -1.75 11.23 -5.94
N THR A 171 -0.68 11.71 -6.57
CA THR A 171 -0.55 11.87 -8.02
C THR A 171 0.79 11.33 -8.51
N SER A 172 0.85 10.89 -9.77
CA SER A 172 2.10 10.42 -10.38
C SER A 172 3.06 11.57 -10.62
N GLN A 173 4.34 11.35 -10.34
CA GLN A 173 5.40 12.27 -10.73
C GLN A 173 6.24 11.66 -11.86
N ASN A 174 6.38 12.37 -12.98
CA ASN A 174 7.16 11.90 -14.13
C ASN A 174 8.54 12.59 -14.24
N LYS A 175 8.84 13.53 -13.33
CA LYS A 175 10.14 14.21 -13.30
C LYS A 175 11.15 13.40 -12.50
N ASP A 176 12.34 13.21 -13.07
CA ASP A 176 13.44 12.44 -12.48
C ASP A 176 13.77 12.95 -11.07
N THR A 177 13.53 12.09 -10.08
CA THR A 177 13.84 12.36 -8.68
C THR A 177 15.13 11.70 -8.24
N GLN A 178 16.01 11.24 -9.15
CA GLN A 178 17.19 10.42 -8.85
C GLN A 178 16.86 9.00 -8.36
N LEU A 179 15.60 8.54 -8.47
CA LEU A 179 15.25 7.15 -8.18
C LEU A 179 15.89 6.18 -9.17
N SER A 180 16.09 6.60 -10.42
CA SER A 180 16.80 5.85 -11.44
C SER A 180 18.31 5.75 -11.20
N GLY A 181 18.86 6.47 -10.22
CA GLY A 181 20.31 6.61 -10.07
C GLY A 181 20.98 7.31 -11.26
N GLY A 182 20.21 8.04 -12.08
CA GLY A 182 20.68 8.72 -13.29
C GLY A 182 20.52 7.91 -14.59
N ASP A 183 20.00 6.69 -14.53
CA ASP A 183 19.77 5.85 -15.70
C ASP A 183 18.37 6.10 -16.30
N SER A 184 18.29 6.81 -17.43
CA SER A 184 17.02 7.08 -18.11
C SER A 184 16.32 5.83 -18.69
N SER A 185 17.01 4.69 -18.77
CA SER A 185 16.42 3.41 -19.22
C SER A 185 15.71 2.66 -18.09
N MET A 186 16.04 2.97 -16.85
CA MET A 186 15.40 2.41 -15.66
C MET A 186 14.07 3.10 -15.41
N TRP A 187 12.99 2.32 -15.42
CA TRP A 187 11.69 2.82 -15.01
C TRP A 187 11.52 2.66 -13.50
N ALA A 188 11.13 3.75 -12.84
CA ALA A 188 10.73 3.76 -11.43
C ALA A 188 9.38 4.46 -11.32
N SER A 189 8.46 3.89 -10.55
CA SER A 189 7.15 4.50 -10.32
C SER A 189 7.18 5.29 -9.03
N GLN A 190 6.62 6.50 -9.05
CA GLN A 190 6.66 7.41 -7.91
C GLN A 190 5.39 8.24 -7.81
N LEU A 191 4.92 8.37 -6.57
CA LEU A 191 3.74 9.12 -6.18
C LEU A 191 4.13 10.23 -5.23
N VAL A 192 3.52 11.39 -5.41
CA VAL A 192 3.70 12.58 -4.57
C VAL A 192 2.33 12.98 -4.03
N HIS A 193 2.30 13.43 -2.78
CA HIS A 193 1.10 14.00 -2.19
C HIS A 193 0.72 15.30 -2.92
N ARG A 194 -0.56 15.47 -3.29
CA ARG A 194 -1.04 16.61 -4.11
C ARG A 194 -0.69 17.98 -3.52
N GLU A 195 -0.67 18.10 -2.19
CA GLU A 195 -0.25 19.34 -1.50
C GLU A 195 1.22 19.71 -1.80
N LEU A 196 2.07 18.70 -2.00
CA LEU A 196 3.50 18.85 -2.25
C LEU A 196 3.85 18.94 -3.73
N GLU A 197 2.95 18.50 -4.63
CA GLU A 197 3.20 18.44 -6.08
C GLU A 197 3.76 19.75 -6.66
N TYR A 198 3.24 20.90 -6.19
CA TYR A 198 3.68 22.22 -6.62
C TYR A 198 4.76 22.85 -5.74
N GLN A 199 4.87 22.41 -4.48
CA GLN A 199 5.78 23.00 -3.48
C GLN A 199 7.16 22.36 -3.54
N ASP A 200 7.20 21.03 -3.59
CA ASP A 200 8.40 20.21 -3.66
C ASP A 200 8.11 18.91 -4.42
N PRO A 201 8.10 18.95 -5.77
CA PRO A 201 7.84 17.77 -6.60
C PRO A 201 8.87 16.65 -6.43
N ALA A 202 10.02 16.91 -5.78
CA ALA A 202 11.03 15.90 -5.49
C ALA A 202 10.73 15.11 -4.20
N LYS A 203 9.78 15.58 -3.38
CA LYS A 203 9.34 14.93 -2.14
C LYS A 203 8.37 13.78 -2.44
N ILE A 204 8.95 12.64 -2.76
CA ILE A 204 8.23 11.38 -2.99
C ILE A 204 7.48 10.97 -1.71
N THR A 205 6.28 10.44 -1.89
CA THR A 205 5.44 9.84 -0.83
C THR A 205 5.49 8.32 -0.89
N VAL A 206 5.33 7.73 -2.08
CA VAL A 206 5.45 6.29 -2.31
C VAL A 206 6.23 6.04 -3.59
N ALA A 207 7.17 5.11 -3.58
CA ALA A 207 7.89 4.67 -4.77
C ALA A 207 7.85 3.15 -4.93
N TYR A 208 8.00 2.71 -6.17
CA TYR A 208 8.24 1.33 -6.55
C TYR A 208 9.42 1.23 -7.51
N ILE A 209 10.36 0.34 -7.20
CA ILE A 209 11.49 -0.05 -8.06
C ILE A 209 11.40 -1.54 -8.33
N ARG A 210 11.35 -1.92 -9.62
CA ARG A 210 11.37 -3.33 -10.01
C ARG A 210 12.76 -3.92 -9.89
N SER A 211 12.90 -4.92 -9.02
CA SER A 211 14.14 -5.66 -8.84
C SER A 211 13.77 -7.12 -8.59
N ASP A 212 13.60 -7.87 -9.67
CA ASP A 212 13.02 -9.23 -9.64
C ASP A 212 13.78 -10.19 -8.72
N TYR A 213 15.09 -9.97 -8.49
CA TYR A 213 15.94 -10.82 -7.68
C TYR A 213 16.61 -10.12 -6.49
N LEU A 214 16.51 -8.79 -6.39
CA LEU A 214 17.22 -7.91 -5.43
C LEU A 214 18.76 -7.89 -5.54
N VAL A 215 19.37 -8.88 -6.20
CA VAL A 215 20.81 -9.05 -6.44
C VAL A 215 21.09 -9.40 -7.90
N LYS A 216 22.35 -9.30 -8.33
CA LYS A 216 22.81 -9.89 -9.60
C LYS A 216 22.91 -11.40 -9.46
N LEU A 217 22.49 -12.13 -10.49
CA LEU A 217 22.50 -13.59 -10.44
C LEU A 217 23.90 -14.19 -10.66
N ASP A 218 24.81 -13.42 -11.24
CA ASP A 218 26.17 -13.89 -11.54
C ASP A 218 26.97 -14.21 -10.27
N ASP A 219 26.86 -13.34 -9.26
CA ASP A 219 27.70 -13.38 -8.06
C ASP A 219 26.96 -13.05 -6.75
N PHE A 220 25.66 -12.77 -6.81
CA PHE A 220 24.81 -12.32 -5.70
C PHE A 220 25.22 -10.96 -5.12
N SER A 221 25.98 -10.16 -5.87
CA SER A 221 26.25 -8.76 -5.51
C SER A 221 25.00 -7.90 -5.65
N LEU A 222 24.91 -6.85 -4.83
CA LEU A 222 23.87 -5.84 -4.98
C LEU A 222 24.12 -5.00 -6.23
N ILE A 223 23.03 -4.55 -6.84
CA ILE A 223 23.04 -3.81 -8.10
C ILE A 223 23.16 -2.32 -7.76
N LYS A 224 24.24 -1.69 -8.19
CA LYS A 224 24.44 -0.24 -8.03
C LYS A 224 24.05 0.52 -9.30
N PRO A 225 23.74 1.83 -9.19
CA PRO A 225 23.51 2.66 -10.36
C PRO A 225 24.64 2.54 -11.40
N ASN A 226 24.26 2.47 -12.68
CA ASN A 226 25.17 2.35 -13.82
C ASN A 226 25.95 1.02 -13.92
N GLU A 227 25.65 0.04 -13.06
CA GLU A 227 26.12 -1.33 -13.26
C GLU A 227 25.12 -2.11 -14.11
N GLY A 228 25.62 -3.02 -14.96
CA GLY A 228 24.73 -3.93 -15.69
C GLY A 228 23.93 -4.80 -14.72
N GLU A 229 22.70 -5.13 -15.11
CA GLU A 229 21.76 -5.93 -14.31
C GLU A 229 22.22 -7.39 -14.11
N GLY A 230 23.34 -7.77 -14.75
CA GLY A 230 23.90 -9.11 -14.73
C GLY A 230 23.17 -10.07 -15.66
N TYR A 231 23.46 -11.36 -15.51
CA TYR A 231 22.73 -12.41 -16.20
C TYR A 231 21.26 -12.46 -15.73
N GLN A 232 20.34 -12.37 -16.69
CA GLN A 232 18.92 -12.62 -16.48
C GLN A 232 18.45 -13.75 -17.40
N ILE A 233 17.44 -14.49 -16.95
CA ILE A 233 16.67 -15.37 -17.84
C ILE A 233 15.27 -14.76 -18.02
N GLY A 234 14.85 -14.68 -19.28
CA GLY A 234 13.51 -14.20 -19.64
C GLY A 234 13.43 -12.69 -19.86
N VAL A 235 12.21 -12.16 -19.76
CA VAL A 235 11.83 -10.75 -20.06
C VAL A 235 11.59 -9.98 -18.73
N GLY A 236 12.50 -10.15 -17.76
CA GLY A 236 12.40 -9.54 -16.44
C GLY A 236 12.95 -8.11 -16.38
N SER A 237 12.95 -7.52 -15.19
CA SER A 237 13.72 -6.29 -14.90
C SER A 237 14.38 -6.39 -13.53
N ASN A 238 15.66 -6.05 -13.45
CA ASN A 238 16.42 -6.22 -12.22
C ASN A 238 17.25 -4.96 -11.93
N PHE A 239 16.54 -3.89 -11.56
CA PHE A 239 17.15 -2.58 -11.41
C PHE A 239 17.90 -2.41 -10.09
N PRO A 240 18.89 -1.48 -10.05
CA PRO A 240 19.48 -1.00 -8.81
C PRO A 240 18.43 -0.32 -7.94
N TRP A 241 18.53 -0.52 -6.63
CA TRP A 241 17.55 -0.01 -5.66
C TRP A 241 18.18 0.48 -4.36
N VAL A 242 19.38 -0.01 -4.02
CA VAL A 242 20.01 0.27 -2.72
C VAL A 242 20.35 1.76 -2.51
N HIS A 243 20.61 2.50 -3.59
CA HIS A 243 20.85 3.95 -3.56
C HIS A 243 19.61 4.74 -3.13
N ALA A 244 18.42 4.16 -3.25
CA ALA A 244 17.18 4.81 -2.85
C ALA A 244 16.94 4.76 -1.33
N ILE A 245 17.44 3.73 -0.64
CA ILE A 245 17.17 3.45 0.79
C ILE A 245 17.27 4.69 1.70
N PRO A 246 18.32 5.53 1.62
CA PRO A 246 18.49 6.64 2.57
C PRO A 246 17.38 7.69 2.52
N ARG A 247 16.53 7.68 1.49
CA ARG A 247 15.47 8.67 1.23
C ARG A 247 14.11 8.29 1.81
N PHE A 248 13.95 7.04 2.26
CA PHE A 248 12.64 6.50 2.63
C PHE A 248 12.55 6.16 4.11
N LYS A 249 11.44 6.48 4.77
CA LYS A 249 11.23 6.09 6.16
C LYS A 249 10.94 4.60 6.28
N TYR A 250 10.13 4.11 5.34
CA TYR A 250 9.65 2.74 5.29
C TYR A 250 10.13 2.06 4.02
N ILE A 251 10.58 0.82 4.16
CA ILE A 251 11.03 0.00 3.03
C ILE A 251 10.30 -1.34 3.10
N MET A 252 9.67 -1.74 2.00
CA MET A 252 9.03 -3.03 1.83
C MET A 252 9.74 -3.77 0.70
N ILE A 253 10.38 -4.89 1.00
CA ILE A 253 11.10 -5.70 0.01
C ILE A 253 10.47 -7.08 -0.17
N ASN A 254 10.59 -7.63 -1.37
CA ASN A 254 10.25 -9.01 -1.66
C ASN A 254 10.91 -9.51 -2.95
N THR A 255 11.10 -10.82 -3.03
CA THR A 255 11.42 -11.53 -4.26
C THR A 255 11.04 -13.00 -4.10
N GLY A 256 10.54 -13.63 -5.17
CA GLY A 256 10.18 -15.05 -5.13
C GLY A 256 9.94 -15.67 -6.51
N PRO A 257 8.91 -15.26 -7.25
CA PRO A 257 8.44 -15.98 -8.45
C PRO A 257 9.42 -16.08 -9.61
N HIS A 258 10.45 -15.22 -9.63
CA HIS A 258 11.49 -15.28 -10.65
C HIS A 258 12.60 -16.29 -10.31
N TRP A 259 12.70 -16.76 -9.07
CA TRP A 259 13.72 -17.72 -8.65
C TRP A 259 13.36 -19.14 -9.11
N HIS A 260 13.99 -19.58 -10.21
CA HIS A 260 13.70 -20.86 -10.87
C HIS A 260 14.96 -21.74 -11.04
N PRO A 261 14.86 -23.09 -11.02
CA PRO A 261 16.01 -23.99 -11.15
C PRO A 261 16.74 -23.91 -12.49
N ASP A 262 16.06 -23.46 -13.56
CA ASP A 262 16.69 -23.28 -14.88
C ASP A 262 17.70 -22.13 -14.95
N LEU A 263 17.82 -21.32 -13.90
CA LEU A 263 18.81 -20.26 -13.80
C LEU A 263 20.20 -20.84 -13.48
N LYS A 264 21.25 -20.07 -13.76
CA LYS A 264 22.66 -20.47 -13.54
C LYS A 264 23.06 -20.40 -12.06
N TRP A 265 22.31 -21.05 -11.18
CA TRP A 265 22.62 -21.10 -9.74
C TRP A 265 23.65 -22.18 -9.38
N GLY A 266 23.76 -23.20 -10.22
CA GLY A 266 24.56 -24.39 -10.00
C GLY A 266 24.52 -25.32 -11.22
N PRO A 267 25.37 -26.35 -11.26
CA PRO A 267 25.48 -27.25 -12.42
C PRO A 267 24.26 -28.17 -12.61
N ASN A 268 23.40 -28.34 -11.59
CA ASN A 268 22.45 -29.45 -11.56
C ASN A 268 20.97 -29.06 -11.72
N LYS A 269 20.65 -27.75 -11.85
CA LYS A 269 19.27 -27.24 -12.01
C LYS A 269 18.28 -27.86 -11.00
N ASP A 270 18.71 -28.00 -9.76
CA ASP A 270 17.94 -28.66 -8.72
C ASP A 270 17.38 -27.68 -7.66
N ARG A 271 16.30 -28.08 -7.00
CA ARG A 271 15.58 -27.23 -6.03
C ARG A 271 16.39 -26.94 -4.76
N LYS A 272 17.32 -27.83 -4.40
CA LYS A 272 18.18 -27.66 -3.22
C LYS A 272 19.27 -26.63 -3.50
N GLU A 273 19.90 -26.70 -4.67
CA GLU A 273 20.83 -25.68 -5.18
C GLU A 273 20.13 -24.33 -5.31
N LEU A 274 18.90 -24.29 -5.84
CA LEU A 274 18.10 -23.08 -5.90
C LEU A 274 17.87 -22.47 -4.50
N LEU A 275 17.44 -23.26 -3.52
CA LEU A 275 17.25 -22.76 -2.15
C LEU A 275 18.56 -22.26 -1.53
N GLN A 276 19.69 -22.92 -1.81
CA GLN A 276 21.00 -22.47 -1.35
C GLN A 276 21.42 -21.15 -2.00
N ALA A 277 21.17 -20.98 -3.29
CA ALA A 277 21.42 -19.74 -4.02
C ALA A 277 20.54 -18.60 -3.51
N PHE A 278 19.24 -18.85 -3.32
CA PHE A 278 18.31 -17.91 -2.70
C PHE A 278 18.83 -17.48 -1.33
N LYS A 279 19.18 -18.45 -0.47
CA LYS A 279 19.75 -18.18 0.86
C LYS A 279 21.01 -17.32 0.78
N LYS A 280 21.93 -17.62 -0.13
CA LYS A 280 23.16 -16.84 -0.31
C LYS A 280 22.87 -15.40 -0.75
N GLY A 281 21.97 -15.21 -1.73
CA GLY A 281 21.56 -13.89 -2.20
C GLY A 281 20.87 -13.07 -1.13
N MET A 282 19.87 -13.64 -0.44
CA MET A 282 19.12 -12.91 0.58
C MET A 282 19.96 -12.61 1.83
N THR A 283 20.93 -13.47 2.14
CA THR A 283 21.95 -13.16 3.17
C THR A 283 22.72 -11.90 2.80
N LYS A 284 23.15 -11.75 1.53
CA LYS A 284 23.87 -10.54 1.05
C LYS A 284 23.01 -9.29 1.13
N VAL A 285 21.73 -9.39 0.75
CA VAL A 285 20.77 -8.29 0.89
C VAL A 285 20.60 -7.89 2.35
N PHE A 286 20.39 -8.86 3.23
CA PHE A 286 20.15 -8.61 4.65
C PHE A 286 21.38 -8.01 5.35
N GLU A 287 22.58 -8.53 5.08
CA GLU A 287 23.85 -7.97 5.56
C GLU A 287 23.98 -6.47 5.20
N TYR A 288 23.69 -6.13 3.94
CA TYR A 288 23.74 -4.73 3.50
C TYR A 288 22.70 -3.86 4.21
N LEU A 289 21.46 -4.33 4.32
CA LEU A 289 20.39 -3.59 4.99
C LEU A 289 20.73 -3.32 6.45
N LYS A 290 21.30 -4.30 7.17
CA LYS A 290 21.74 -4.11 8.56
C LYS A 290 22.73 -2.95 8.71
N GLU A 291 23.66 -2.82 7.77
CA GLU A 291 24.70 -1.78 7.78
C GLU A 291 24.18 -0.40 7.35
N HIS A 292 23.17 -0.33 6.47
CA HIS A 292 22.79 0.91 5.79
C HIS A 292 21.42 1.48 6.20
N VAL A 293 20.54 0.67 6.78
CA VAL A 293 19.25 1.12 7.31
C VAL A 293 19.48 1.85 8.64
N LYS A 294 18.94 3.05 8.80
CA LYS A 294 19.09 3.85 10.01
C LYS A 294 18.16 3.35 11.13
N ALA A 295 18.48 3.70 12.37
CA ALA A 295 17.72 3.30 13.55
C ALA A 295 16.23 3.72 13.50
N ASP A 296 15.93 4.83 12.84
CA ASP A 296 14.58 5.37 12.73
C ASP A 296 13.80 4.83 11.53
N GLN A 297 14.45 4.11 10.62
CA GLN A 297 13.81 3.46 9.48
C GLN A 297 13.21 2.11 9.88
N ARG A 298 12.24 1.62 9.10
CA ARG A 298 11.69 0.27 9.24
C ARG A 298 11.66 -0.44 7.89
N VAL A 299 12.03 -1.71 7.93
CA VAL A 299 12.07 -2.62 6.79
C VAL A 299 11.11 -3.77 7.05
N TRP A 300 10.20 -3.97 6.11
CA TRP A 300 9.37 -5.17 6.06
C TRP A 300 9.83 -6.04 4.89
N VAL A 301 9.98 -7.33 5.16
CA VAL A 301 10.10 -8.34 4.11
C VAL A 301 8.75 -9.00 3.94
N ARG A 302 8.11 -8.74 2.80
CA ARG A 302 6.80 -9.32 2.48
C ARG A 302 6.98 -10.80 2.16
N SER A 303 6.05 -11.64 2.62
CA SER A 303 5.96 -13.02 2.14
C SER A 303 5.57 -13.08 0.66
N THR A 304 5.74 -14.25 0.03
CA THR A 304 5.31 -14.46 -1.37
C THR A 304 4.14 -15.45 -1.42
N PRO A 305 2.90 -14.97 -1.58
CA PRO A 305 1.78 -15.86 -1.87
C PRO A 305 2.00 -16.59 -3.17
N TYR A 306 1.65 -17.87 -3.20
CA TYR A 306 1.79 -18.67 -4.40
C TYR A 306 0.59 -18.50 -5.33
N GLY A 307 0.79 -18.91 -6.58
CA GLY A 307 -0.30 -19.06 -7.53
C GLY A 307 -1.14 -20.31 -7.31
N HIS A 308 -2.28 -20.38 -8.02
CA HIS A 308 -3.17 -21.54 -7.98
C HIS A 308 -3.30 -22.17 -9.36
N ALA A 309 -2.68 -23.33 -9.61
CA ALA A 309 -2.78 -23.98 -10.91
C ALA A 309 -4.25 -24.26 -11.27
N LYS A 310 -4.59 -24.04 -12.55
CA LYS A 310 -5.98 -24.12 -13.04
C LYS A 310 -6.92 -23.24 -12.22
N CYS A 311 -6.54 -21.98 -12.02
CA CYS A 311 -7.25 -21.08 -11.10
C CYS A 311 -8.70 -20.81 -11.50
N SER A 312 -9.12 -21.09 -12.74
CA SER A 312 -10.53 -21.00 -13.14
C SER A 312 -11.48 -21.92 -12.36
N GLN A 313 -10.96 -22.96 -11.70
CA GLN A 313 -11.75 -23.87 -10.88
C GLN A 313 -12.27 -23.23 -9.58
N TYR A 314 -11.64 -22.14 -9.12
CA TYR A 314 -12.02 -21.45 -7.89
C TYR A 314 -12.98 -20.32 -8.21
N THR A 315 -14.13 -20.32 -7.55
CA THR A 315 -15.15 -19.25 -7.67
C THR A 315 -15.37 -18.47 -6.38
N THR A 316 -14.81 -18.98 -5.28
CA THR A 316 -14.85 -18.41 -3.93
C THR A 316 -13.51 -18.70 -3.24
N PRO A 317 -13.18 -18.01 -2.13
CA PRO A 317 -12.07 -18.40 -1.29
C PRO A 317 -12.18 -19.86 -0.86
N SER A 318 -11.06 -20.57 -0.85
CA SER A 318 -10.96 -21.92 -0.31
C SER A 318 -11.21 -21.91 1.20
N SER A 319 -11.81 -22.97 1.74
CA SER A 319 -11.98 -23.13 3.20
C SER A 319 -10.67 -23.47 3.92
N SER A 320 -9.70 -23.99 3.18
CA SER A 320 -8.36 -24.35 3.65
C SER A 320 -7.34 -24.01 2.58
N ILE A 321 -6.11 -23.71 3.02
CA ILE A 321 -4.97 -23.49 2.14
C ILE A 321 -4.66 -24.78 1.36
N ILE A 322 -4.53 -24.66 0.04
CA ILE A 322 -4.07 -25.75 -0.84
C ILE A 322 -2.65 -25.42 -1.26
N THR A 323 -1.68 -26.15 -0.72
CA THR A 323 -0.25 -25.93 -1.01
C THR A 323 0.09 -26.49 -2.39
N PRO A 324 0.83 -25.75 -3.24
CA PRO A 324 1.36 -26.28 -4.48
C PRO A 324 2.23 -27.52 -4.22
N THR A 325 2.21 -28.45 -5.17
CA THR A 325 2.92 -29.72 -5.07
C THR A 325 4.24 -29.75 -5.85
N GLY A 326 4.49 -28.71 -6.65
CA GLY A 326 5.63 -28.62 -7.56
C GLY A 326 5.39 -29.34 -8.88
N GLN A 327 4.14 -29.65 -9.22
CA GLN A 327 3.80 -30.28 -10.49
C GLN A 327 3.94 -29.31 -11.67
N LYS A 328 4.01 -29.86 -12.88
CA LYS A 328 4.08 -29.06 -14.11
C LYS A 328 2.89 -28.08 -14.16
N GLY A 329 3.20 -26.80 -14.35
CA GLY A 329 2.22 -25.72 -14.37
C GLY A 329 2.05 -24.98 -13.03
N GLU A 330 2.81 -25.36 -12.00
CA GLU A 330 2.87 -24.66 -10.70
C GLU A 330 4.12 -23.80 -10.51
N TYR A 331 4.98 -23.66 -11.53
CA TYR A 331 6.09 -22.69 -11.59
C TYR A 331 6.88 -22.52 -10.26
N GLU A 332 7.20 -23.64 -9.60
CA GLU A 332 8.00 -23.70 -8.37
C GLU A 332 7.38 -22.96 -7.17
N TRP A 333 6.08 -22.69 -7.23
CA TRP A 333 5.33 -22.06 -6.16
C TRP A 333 5.39 -22.82 -4.83
N ASP A 334 5.66 -24.13 -4.86
CA ASP A 334 5.87 -24.96 -3.67
C ASP A 334 7.14 -24.60 -2.88
N MET A 335 8.06 -23.85 -3.51
CA MET A 335 9.29 -23.36 -2.87
C MET A 335 9.09 -22.06 -2.09
N PHE A 336 7.98 -21.33 -2.29
CA PHE A 336 7.82 -19.98 -1.74
C PHE A 336 7.83 -19.96 -0.22
N GLU A 337 7.24 -20.96 0.44
CA GLU A 337 7.29 -21.06 1.91
C GLU A 337 8.73 -21.26 2.43
N GLN A 338 9.58 -21.96 1.67
CA GLN A 338 10.99 -22.13 2.02
C GLN A 338 11.79 -20.85 1.81
N PHE A 339 11.47 -20.06 0.77
CA PHE A 339 12.04 -18.73 0.55
C PHE A 339 11.63 -17.76 1.66
N ASP A 340 10.35 -17.77 2.04
CA ASP A 340 9.85 -16.99 3.17
C ASP A 340 10.52 -17.40 4.48
N PHE A 341 10.76 -18.71 4.69
CA PHE A 341 11.48 -19.20 5.86
C PHE A 341 12.93 -18.68 5.94
N VAL A 342 13.64 -18.56 4.80
CA VAL A 342 14.98 -17.94 4.77
C VAL A 342 14.93 -16.52 5.33
N TRP A 343 13.95 -15.73 4.92
CA TRP A 343 13.80 -14.36 5.41
C TRP A 343 13.43 -14.31 6.89
N LYS A 344 12.47 -15.13 7.33
CA LYS A 344 12.10 -15.23 8.75
C LYS A 344 13.30 -15.60 9.61
N ASP A 345 14.05 -16.64 9.22
CA ASP A 345 15.24 -17.11 9.93
C ASP A 345 16.31 -16.01 10.06
N LEU A 346 16.55 -15.22 9.01
CA LEU A 346 17.49 -14.09 9.05
C LEU A 346 17.03 -12.99 10.03
N ILE A 347 15.75 -12.60 9.94
CA ILE A 347 15.17 -11.53 10.75
C ILE A 347 15.11 -11.92 12.24
N GLU A 348 14.64 -13.13 12.53
CA GLU A 348 14.50 -13.65 13.90
C GLU A 348 15.86 -13.84 14.58
N LYS A 349 16.87 -14.30 13.85
CA LYS A 349 18.23 -14.43 14.38
C LYS A 349 18.89 -13.09 14.69
N GLU A 350 18.63 -12.09 13.86
CA GLU A 350 19.15 -10.75 14.10
C GLU A 350 18.47 -10.08 15.30
N ASN A 351 17.16 -10.31 15.44
CA ASN A 351 16.34 -9.75 16.52
C ASN A 351 16.50 -8.23 16.65
N ASP A 352 16.46 -7.54 15.51
CA ASP A 352 16.57 -6.09 15.41
C ASP A 352 15.22 -5.50 14.98
N GLU A 353 14.72 -4.55 15.77
CA GLU A 353 13.40 -3.93 15.59
C GLU A 353 13.21 -3.21 14.25
N ARG A 354 14.31 -2.89 13.54
CA ARG A 354 14.27 -2.32 12.20
C ARG A 354 13.67 -3.28 11.19
N PHE A 355 13.74 -4.60 11.42
CA PHE A 355 13.36 -5.63 10.45
C PHE A 355 12.17 -6.44 10.91
N GLN A 356 11.17 -6.60 10.05
CA GLN A 356 9.97 -7.38 10.35
C GLN A 356 9.59 -8.24 9.15
N PHE A 357 9.14 -9.47 9.41
CA PHE A 357 8.52 -10.29 8.38
C PHE A 357 7.04 -9.92 8.26
N PHE A 358 6.62 -9.51 7.06
CA PHE A 358 5.25 -9.11 6.76
C PHE A 358 4.54 -10.24 6.00
N ASN A 359 3.87 -11.10 6.75
CA ASN A 359 3.22 -12.28 6.22
C ASN A 359 1.89 -11.89 5.58
N VAL A 360 1.66 -12.24 4.31
CA VAL A 360 0.43 -11.98 3.56
C VAL A 360 -0.17 -13.27 2.97
N SER A 361 0.10 -14.41 3.61
CA SER A 361 -0.36 -15.72 3.17
C SER A 361 -1.88 -15.91 3.22
N ILE A 362 -2.65 -14.95 3.76
CA ILE A 362 -4.12 -14.91 3.60
C ILE A 362 -4.59 -15.00 2.13
N SER A 363 -3.72 -14.62 1.18
CA SER A 363 -3.99 -14.72 -0.26
C SER A 363 -3.90 -16.16 -0.78
N ASN A 364 -3.30 -17.09 -0.05
CA ASN A 364 -3.24 -18.50 -0.43
C ASN A 364 -4.61 -19.22 -0.30
N TYR A 365 -5.62 -18.54 0.25
CA TYR A 365 -7.02 -18.98 0.18
C TYR A 365 -7.71 -18.49 -1.10
N ARG A 366 -7.09 -17.61 -1.89
CA ARG A 366 -7.75 -16.75 -2.88
C ARG A 366 -7.50 -17.16 -4.32
N GLY A 367 -7.63 -18.46 -4.60
CA GLY A 367 -7.58 -18.98 -5.96
C GLY A 367 -8.63 -18.34 -6.89
N ASP A 368 -9.74 -17.84 -6.33
CA ASP A 368 -10.81 -17.14 -7.04
C ASP A 368 -10.38 -15.77 -7.59
N ALA A 369 -9.35 -15.17 -6.99
CA ALA A 369 -8.99 -13.78 -7.20
C ALA A 369 -8.00 -13.56 -8.35
N HIS A 370 -7.54 -14.61 -9.04
CA HIS A 370 -6.50 -14.47 -10.06
C HIS A 370 -6.91 -13.61 -11.25
N SER A 371 -5.95 -12.86 -11.80
CA SER A 371 -6.23 -11.78 -12.73
C SER A 371 -6.69 -12.29 -14.09
N GLN A 372 -6.06 -13.35 -14.63
CA GLN A 372 -6.43 -13.94 -15.91
C GLN A 372 -6.51 -15.46 -15.72
N PRO A 373 -7.69 -16.01 -15.40
CA PRO A 373 -7.84 -17.43 -15.14
C PRO A 373 -7.17 -18.32 -16.20
N ASP A 374 -6.33 -19.23 -15.74
CA ASP A 374 -5.53 -20.21 -16.51
C ASP A 374 -4.46 -19.65 -17.47
N SER A 375 -4.40 -18.32 -17.68
CA SER A 375 -3.30 -17.65 -18.38
C SER A 375 -2.29 -17.03 -17.41
N ASP A 376 -2.78 -16.48 -16.30
CA ASP A 376 -2.03 -15.90 -15.20
C ASP A 376 -2.75 -16.24 -13.89
N CYS A 377 -2.28 -17.31 -13.27
CA CYS A 377 -2.72 -17.75 -11.96
C CYS A 377 -1.75 -17.36 -10.85
N LEU A 378 -1.00 -16.27 -11.02
CA LEU A 378 -0.11 -15.73 -9.98
C LEU A 378 -0.57 -14.33 -9.57
N HIS A 379 -0.75 -13.41 -10.52
CA HIS A 379 -1.28 -12.07 -10.22
C HIS A 379 -2.77 -12.15 -9.89
N THR A 380 -3.25 -11.24 -9.05
CA THR A 380 -4.65 -11.16 -8.64
C THR A 380 -5.32 -9.90 -9.17
N CYS A 381 -6.65 -9.92 -9.23
CA CYS A 381 -7.45 -8.75 -9.55
C CYS A 381 -7.35 -7.70 -8.44
N LEU A 382 -7.46 -6.44 -8.85
CA LEU A 382 -7.68 -5.27 -8.03
C LEU A 382 -9.09 -4.71 -8.35
N PRO A 383 -9.92 -4.38 -7.36
CA PRO A 383 -9.74 -4.66 -5.94
C PRO A 383 -9.76 -6.15 -5.62
N GLY A 384 -9.11 -6.54 -4.53
CA GLY A 384 -8.89 -7.96 -4.20
C GLY A 384 -7.98 -8.14 -2.98
N PRO A 385 -7.40 -9.34 -2.79
CA PRO A 385 -6.68 -9.66 -1.55
C PRO A 385 -5.42 -8.80 -1.31
N VAL A 386 -4.87 -8.19 -2.35
CA VAL A 386 -3.75 -7.26 -2.25
C VAL A 386 -4.14 -5.94 -1.56
N ASP A 387 -5.42 -5.57 -1.60
CA ASP A 387 -5.92 -4.41 -0.85
C ASP A 387 -5.79 -4.66 0.65
N ASP A 388 -6.04 -5.89 1.10
CA ASP A 388 -5.87 -6.28 2.49
C ASP A 388 -4.41 -6.21 2.92
N TRP A 389 -3.45 -6.46 2.03
CA TRP A 389 -2.03 -6.27 2.31
C TRP A 389 -1.73 -4.80 2.64
N ASN A 390 -2.26 -3.87 1.84
CA ASN A 390 -2.06 -2.44 2.07
C ASN A 390 -2.76 -1.95 3.33
N LYS A 391 -3.94 -2.49 3.66
CA LYS A 391 -4.64 -2.21 4.94
C LYS A 391 -3.88 -2.76 6.14
N PHE A 392 -3.29 -3.95 6.02
CA PHE A 392 -2.44 -4.53 7.07
C PHE A 392 -1.13 -3.76 7.22
N PHE A 393 -0.56 -3.26 6.13
CA PHE A 393 0.61 -2.39 6.18
C PHE A 393 0.29 -1.08 6.91
N TYR A 394 -0.82 -0.43 6.58
CA TYR A 394 -1.34 0.72 7.34
C TYR A 394 -1.48 0.40 8.84
N HIS A 395 -2.02 -0.77 9.18
CA HIS A 395 -2.15 -1.22 10.56
C HIS A 395 -0.79 -1.33 11.26
N GLN A 396 0.23 -1.93 10.61
CA GLN A 396 1.58 -2.05 11.18
C GLN A 396 2.22 -0.68 11.41
N VAL A 397 2.12 0.24 10.44
CA VAL A 397 2.66 1.59 10.56
C VAL A 397 1.94 2.37 11.67
N THR A 398 0.61 2.31 11.71
CA THR A 398 -0.18 3.00 12.75
C THR A 398 0.15 2.48 14.14
N LYS A 399 0.28 1.16 14.29
CA LYS A 399 0.69 0.53 15.56
C LYS A 399 2.07 1.01 15.99
N LEU A 400 3.03 1.03 15.07
CA LEU A 400 4.38 1.54 15.33
C LEU A 400 4.36 2.99 15.83
N VAL A 401 3.61 3.88 15.17
CA VAL A 401 3.48 5.29 15.56
C VAL A 401 2.90 5.42 16.97
N VAL A 402 1.85 4.67 17.28
CA VAL A 402 1.22 4.68 18.61
C VAL A 402 2.16 4.14 19.69
N ASP A 403 2.86 3.04 19.41
CA ASP A 403 3.84 2.48 20.34
C ASP A 403 5.02 3.44 20.58
N GLN A 404 5.49 4.14 19.55
CA GLN A 404 6.55 5.15 19.67
C GLN A 404 6.10 6.33 20.54
N ILE A 405 4.90 6.87 20.30
CA ILE A 405 4.39 8.02 21.07
C ILE A 405 4.10 7.64 22.53
N ASN A 406 3.60 6.44 22.79
CA ASN A 406 3.31 6.00 24.16
C ASN A 406 4.57 5.67 24.99
N ASN A 407 5.70 5.41 24.33
CA ASN A 407 6.98 5.06 24.98
C ASN A 407 8.00 6.22 24.98
N ALA A 408 7.70 7.33 24.32
CA ALA A 408 8.49 8.57 24.35
C ALA A 408 8.16 9.38 25.61
#